data_AF-A0A0K9NDJ3-F1
#
_entry.id   AF-A0A0K9NDJ3-F1
#
_cell.length_a   1.000
_cell.length_b   1.000
_cell.length_c   1.000
_cell.angle_alpha   90.00
_cell.angle_beta   90.00
_cell.angle_gamma   90.00
#
_symmetry.space_group_name_H-M   'P 1'
#
loop_
_entity.id
_entity.type
_entity.pdbx_description
1 polymer ?
#
loop_
_entity_poly.entity_id
_entity_poly.type
_entity_poly.pdbx_seq_one_letter_code
_entity_poly.pdbx_strand_id
1 'polypeptide(L)'
;MRKAVVIIGATACMLAAILYTCIPVHAEGTITVTSAAELKNAIQNASSPLTVNLGGNIFTSTISIGSGKDITIQMNGYQLRTTSMYALECLGKLTVNGGTVINEAGQPAGCIQVSAGGTCALNGTKLDGGSMVLDNHGTTTVTDSTITASLYFGISNQTSGILYLNGNSLISGERMAGIANYGTIYFHSGIVKSTGSAIDPDAGSSLILPNGKIDKAGTEGRYNTCTVADRTISGKVNGSADIDAESIQDLIRRSKVNAADVTHLEITEGRVTGEDWRFLSSDKDNTGAGNPLSHLEHLLIGQSVSHAAGIPADCFWGDSTLKEVVVYGVNEIGGNAFRNCTALETAMFPDLQKMGQDMLEGCTSMQVFGVPSTPPVCTNGWIYTSQPPRGLQLQIVDAAGTPLAGQELNEARIRYALAFEDGSDREDGYWFGIDIGEITHTIFASGSEGGTVKGAGKVLRGTDARIQVIPDEGWKVASAEADGISVSVENNAYMFRDVKEDHSLTVTFEKTGDAGAPGTEDGVSGKPAFGAGKAAQTGDEGRPLLWSFLLLAASAVLKRFLP
;
A
#
# COMPACT_ATOMS: atom_id res chain seq x y z
N MET A 1 0.24 -80.72 3.16
CA MET A 1 0.71 -80.61 4.55
C MET A 1 1.84 -79.60 4.56
N ARG A 2 1.70 -78.48 5.30
CA ARG A 2 2.55 -78.15 6.47
C ARG A 2 4.04 -78.31 6.21
N LYS A 3 4.95 -77.42 6.59
CA LYS A 3 4.95 -76.09 7.23
C LYS A 3 6.47 -75.80 7.30
N ALA A 4 6.84 -74.55 7.06
CA ALA A 4 7.83 -73.79 7.82
C ALA A 4 9.28 -74.32 8.03
N VAL A 5 10.20 -73.34 8.03
CA VAL A 5 11.53 -73.36 8.69
C VAL A 5 12.62 -74.08 7.85
N VAL A 6 13.60 -73.44 7.21
CA VAL A 6 14.33 -72.20 7.51
C VAL A 6 14.63 -71.45 6.21
N ILE A 7 13.92 -70.34 6.03
CA ILE A 7 14.41 -69.13 5.36
C ILE A 7 15.22 -68.37 6.41
N ILE A 8 16.33 -67.75 5.99
CA ILE A 8 17.07 -66.60 6.57
C ILE A 8 18.55 -66.89 6.36
N GLY A 9 19.14 -66.37 5.28
CA GLY A 9 20.59 -66.47 5.08
C GLY A 9 21.12 -65.93 3.75
N ALA A 10 20.34 -66.00 2.66
CA ALA A 10 20.86 -65.67 1.32
C ALA A 10 20.13 -64.54 0.57
N THR A 11 19.05 -64.00 1.12
CA THR A 11 18.30 -62.86 0.54
C THR A 11 18.51 -61.53 1.29
N ALA A 12 19.47 -61.47 2.21
CA ALA A 12 19.79 -60.26 2.98
C ALA A 12 21.01 -59.48 2.46
N CYS A 13 21.88 -60.07 1.64
CA CYS A 13 23.13 -59.42 1.20
C CYS A 13 23.08 -58.78 -0.20
N MET A 14 22.04 -59.00 -1.02
CA MET A 14 21.85 -58.26 -2.28
C MET A 14 20.80 -57.14 -2.20
N LEU A 15 20.04 -57.02 -1.11
CA LEU A 15 19.20 -55.84 -0.85
C LEU A 15 19.95 -54.71 -0.13
N ALA A 16 21.13 -54.98 0.41
CA ALA A 16 21.94 -53.99 1.13
C ALA A 16 22.86 -53.14 0.22
N ALA A 17 22.96 -53.44 -1.08
CA ALA A 17 23.82 -52.74 -2.03
C ALA A 17 23.06 -51.94 -3.12
N ILE A 18 21.71 -51.96 -3.12
CA ILE A 18 20.84 -51.12 -3.98
C ILE A 18 20.00 -50.14 -3.13
N LEU A 19 20.29 -50.02 -1.84
CA LEU A 19 19.80 -48.92 -0.98
C LEU A 19 20.81 -47.75 -0.89
N TYR A 20 21.76 -47.71 -1.82
CA TYR A 20 22.76 -46.66 -1.98
C TYR A 20 22.58 -45.82 -3.25
N THR A 21 21.38 -45.75 -3.82
CA THR A 21 21.03 -44.75 -4.85
C THR A 21 19.51 -44.60 -4.91
N CYS A 22 18.96 -43.79 -4.02
CA CYS A 22 17.74 -42.98 -4.19
C CYS A 22 17.48 -42.29 -2.83
N ILE A 23 18.48 -41.55 -2.35
CA ILE A 23 18.17 -40.48 -1.41
C ILE A 23 17.34 -39.49 -2.24
N PRO A 24 16.11 -39.12 -1.84
CA PRO A 24 15.41 -38.09 -2.55
C PRO A 24 16.28 -36.84 -2.45
N VAL A 25 16.84 -36.46 -3.59
CA VAL A 25 17.22 -35.07 -3.84
C VAL A 25 15.92 -34.33 -3.54
N HIS A 26 15.85 -33.66 -2.39
CA HIS A 26 14.69 -32.85 -2.06
C HIS A 26 14.80 -31.63 -2.98
N ALA A 27 14.27 -31.79 -4.19
CA ALA A 27 13.89 -30.70 -5.08
C ALA A 27 12.67 -30.02 -4.44
N GLU A 28 12.69 -28.69 -4.43
CA GLU A 28 11.70 -27.75 -3.88
C GLU A 28 10.50 -28.39 -3.18
N GLY A 29 10.43 -28.26 -1.85
CA GLY A 29 9.29 -28.81 -1.13
C GLY A 29 9.30 -28.58 0.37
N THR A 30 8.17 -28.88 0.97
CA THR A 30 7.96 -28.89 2.41
C THR A 30 7.94 -30.34 2.90
N ILE A 31 8.74 -30.66 3.93
CA ILE A 31 8.76 -31.97 4.56
C ILE A 31 8.39 -31.87 6.04
N THR A 32 7.91 -32.96 6.63
CA THR A 32 7.72 -33.07 8.07
C THR A 32 8.68 -34.10 8.64
N VAL A 33 9.41 -33.73 9.69
CA VAL A 33 10.37 -34.62 10.37
C VAL A 33 9.98 -34.83 11.83
N THR A 34 10.20 -36.04 12.32
CA THR A 34 9.87 -36.46 13.69
C THR A 34 11.08 -36.93 14.48
N SER A 35 12.24 -37.05 13.83
CA SER A 35 13.50 -37.45 14.47
C SER A 35 14.70 -36.59 14.01
N ALA A 36 15.75 -36.56 14.82
CA ALA A 36 16.97 -35.82 14.49
C ALA A 36 17.73 -36.42 13.30
N ALA A 37 17.64 -37.73 13.10
CA ALA A 37 18.23 -38.41 11.95
C ALA A 37 17.54 -37.97 10.65
N GLU A 38 16.21 -37.86 10.65
CA GLU A 38 15.43 -37.34 9.51
C GLU A 38 15.79 -35.89 9.20
N LEU A 39 15.83 -35.04 10.24
CA LEU A 39 16.18 -33.63 10.10
C LEU A 39 17.58 -33.45 9.50
N LYS A 40 18.58 -34.17 10.03
CA LYS A 40 19.96 -34.12 9.52
C LYS A 40 20.04 -34.59 8.08
N ASN A 41 19.39 -35.71 7.76
CA ASN A 41 19.39 -36.28 6.41
C ASN A 41 18.76 -35.32 5.39
N ALA A 42 17.65 -34.69 5.75
CA ALA A 42 16.97 -33.71 4.91
C ALA A 42 17.85 -32.49 4.61
N ILE A 43 18.46 -31.90 5.63
CA ILE A 43 19.31 -30.72 5.48
C ILE A 43 20.59 -31.04 4.69
N GLN A 44 21.19 -32.22 4.91
CA GLN A 44 22.39 -32.63 4.19
C GLN A 44 22.13 -32.80 2.68
N ASN A 45 20.98 -33.33 2.30
CA ASN A 45 20.63 -33.64 0.91
C ASN A 45 19.79 -32.56 0.19
N ALA A 46 19.51 -31.44 0.86
CA ALA A 46 18.88 -30.30 0.23
C ALA A 46 19.77 -29.74 -0.89
N SER A 47 19.21 -29.68 -2.10
CA SER A 47 19.87 -29.15 -3.31
C SER A 47 19.19 -27.87 -3.87
N SER A 48 18.04 -27.52 -3.30
CA SER A 48 17.22 -26.34 -3.57
C SER A 48 16.64 -25.85 -2.23
N PRO A 49 15.92 -24.70 -2.19
CA PRO A 49 15.26 -24.27 -0.97
C PRO A 49 14.35 -25.36 -0.38
N LEU A 50 14.43 -25.57 0.93
CA LEU A 50 13.71 -26.64 1.65
C LEU A 50 13.03 -26.09 2.89
N THR A 51 11.74 -26.39 3.05
CA THR A 51 11.01 -26.12 4.29
C THR A 51 10.85 -27.40 5.10
N VAL A 52 11.22 -27.37 6.37
CA VAL A 52 11.17 -28.49 7.31
C VAL A 52 10.20 -28.16 8.43
N ASN A 53 9.06 -28.82 8.45
CA ASN A 53 8.10 -28.80 9.54
C ASN A 53 8.51 -29.80 10.61
N LEU A 54 8.56 -29.35 11.87
CA LEU A 54 8.72 -30.28 12.98
C LEU A 54 7.38 -30.94 13.30
N GLY A 55 7.40 -32.27 13.41
CA GLY A 55 6.28 -33.10 13.88
C GLY A 55 6.37 -33.48 15.36
N GLY A 56 7.34 -32.91 16.09
CA GLY A 56 7.57 -33.16 17.50
C GLY A 56 8.85 -32.47 18.00
N ASN A 57 9.11 -32.59 19.31
CA ASN A 57 10.36 -32.11 19.89
C ASN A 57 11.53 -32.98 19.41
N ILE A 58 12.62 -32.37 18.96
CA ILE A 58 13.77 -33.07 18.37
C ILE A 58 15.04 -32.75 19.15
N PHE A 59 15.76 -33.79 19.55
CA PHE A 59 17.07 -33.68 20.19
C PHE A 59 18.19 -34.00 19.17
N THR A 60 19.05 -33.04 18.88
CA THR A 60 20.10 -33.12 17.85
C THR A 60 21.48 -32.84 18.45
N SER A 61 22.55 -33.28 17.77
CA SER A 61 23.92 -32.86 18.11
C SER A 61 24.15 -31.45 17.57
N THR A 62 24.27 -31.27 16.26
CA THR A 62 24.33 -29.94 15.63
C THR A 62 23.64 -30.01 14.28
N ILE A 63 22.94 -28.94 13.91
CA ILE A 63 22.40 -28.76 12.56
C ILE A 63 23.31 -27.78 11.83
N SER A 64 24.12 -28.29 10.90
CA SER A 64 25.02 -27.46 10.09
C SER A 64 24.45 -27.28 8.68
N ILE A 65 24.27 -26.04 8.28
CA ILE A 65 23.76 -25.64 6.96
C ILE A 65 24.95 -25.14 6.14
N GLY A 66 25.26 -25.87 5.07
CA GLY A 66 26.34 -25.52 4.16
C GLY A 66 26.03 -24.28 3.31
N SER A 67 27.08 -23.71 2.70
CA SER A 67 26.99 -22.58 1.78
C SER A 67 26.03 -22.86 0.61
N GLY A 68 25.23 -21.88 0.22
CA GLY A 68 24.32 -21.98 -0.94
C GLY A 68 23.03 -22.76 -0.69
N LYS A 69 22.75 -23.16 0.57
CA LYS A 69 21.47 -23.77 0.95
C LYS A 69 20.51 -22.72 1.53
N ASP A 70 19.24 -22.77 1.16
CA ASP A 70 18.16 -21.99 1.80
C ASP A 70 17.23 -22.94 2.55
N ILE A 71 17.31 -22.95 3.87
CA ILE A 71 16.55 -23.86 4.73
C ILE A 71 15.60 -23.05 5.60
N THR A 72 14.32 -23.39 5.56
CA THR A 72 13.32 -22.89 6.51
C THR A 72 12.94 -23.99 7.48
N ILE A 73 13.04 -23.76 8.79
CA ILE A 73 12.56 -24.67 9.83
C ILE A 73 11.31 -24.08 10.47
N GLN A 74 10.17 -24.72 10.25
CA GLN A 74 8.92 -24.38 10.88
C GLN A 74 8.74 -25.25 12.13
N MET A 75 8.91 -24.66 13.31
CA MET A 75 8.92 -25.42 14.56
C MET A 75 7.52 -25.75 15.07
N ASN A 76 6.46 -25.08 14.62
CA ASN A 76 5.06 -25.36 15.00
C ASN A 76 4.83 -25.41 16.54
N GLY A 77 5.59 -24.62 17.30
CA GLY A 77 5.55 -24.64 18.77
C GLY A 77 6.38 -25.75 19.43
N TYR A 78 6.95 -26.67 18.67
CA TYR A 78 7.87 -27.71 19.17
C TYR A 78 9.27 -27.16 19.47
N GLN A 79 10.08 -28.01 20.10
CA GLN A 79 11.42 -27.66 20.59
C GLN A 79 12.53 -28.37 19.81
N LEU A 80 13.60 -27.64 19.52
CA LEU A 80 14.89 -28.21 19.10
C LEU A 80 15.82 -28.20 20.31
N ARG A 81 16.40 -29.34 20.67
CA ARG A 81 17.30 -29.47 21.83
C ARG A 81 18.67 -29.96 21.40
N THR A 82 19.73 -29.49 22.04
CA THR A 82 21.10 -29.98 21.81
C THR A 82 21.93 -30.02 23.09
N THR A 83 22.98 -30.84 23.07
CA THR A 83 24.10 -30.82 24.04
C THR A 83 25.46 -30.55 23.38
N SER A 84 25.49 -30.08 22.13
CA SER A 84 26.74 -29.73 21.43
C SER A 84 27.10 -28.26 21.62
N MET A 85 28.31 -27.90 21.18
CA MET A 85 28.81 -26.52 21.24
C MET A 85 27.86 -25.54 20.54
N TYR A 86 27.26 -25.93 19.41
CA TYR A 86 26.22 -25.15 18.73
C TYR A 86 25.00 -26.00 18.39
N ALA A 87 23.78 -25.44 18.56
CA ALA A 87 22.57 -26.10 18.09
C ALA A 87 22.43 -25.97 16.56
N LEU A 88 22.65 -24.76 16.04
CA LEU A 88 22.54 -24.39 14.64
C LEU A 88 23.84 -23.74 14.17
N GLU A 89 24.41 -24.22 13.07
CA GLU A 89 25.56 -23.61 12.39
C GLU A 89 25.15 -23.22 10.97
N CYS A 90 25.36 -21.95 10.60
CA CYS A 90 24.85 -21.40 9.35
C CYS A 90 25.97 -20.82 8.49
N LEU A 91 26.29 -21.50 7.38
CA LEU A 91 27.10 -20.98 6.27
C LEU A 91 26.24 -20.58 5.06
N GLY A 92 24.96 -20.96 5.05
CA GLY A 92 23.96 -20.65 4.01
C GLY A 92 22.88 -19.69 4.53
N LYS A 93 21.66 -19.79 3.99
CA LYS A 93 20.48 -19.07 4.49
C LYS A 93 19.62 -19.99 5.34
N LEU A 94 19.33 -19.55 6.57
CA LEU A 94 18.48 -20.25 7.53
C LEU A 94 17.35 -19.33 7.98
N THR A 95 16.11 -19.80 7.88
CA THR A 95 14.95 -19.17 8.54
C THR A 95 14.38 -20.13 9.59
N VAL A 96 14.14 -19.66 10.81
CA VAL A 96 13.51 -20.45 11.89
C VAL A 96 12.26 -19.71 12.35
N ASN A 97 11.14 -20.42 12.35
CA ASN A 97 9.82 -19.84 12.68
C ASN A 97 9.19 -20.55 13.88
N GLY A 98 8.85 -19.79 14.92
CA GLY A 98 8.17 -20.25 16.12
C GLY A 98 9.02 -21.17 17.00
N GLY A 99 8.40 -21.75 18.02
CA GLY A 99 8.99 -22.82 18.85
C GLY A 99 10.12 -22.35 19.78
N THR A 100 10.89 -23.32 20.32
CA THR A 100 12.03 -23.03 21.21
C THR A 100 13.26 -23.84 20.83
N VAL A 101 14.41 -23.18 20.64
CA VAL A 101 15.72 -23.83 20.54
C VAL A 101 16.36 -23.83 21.93
N ILE A 102 16.76 -25.00 22.39
CA ILE A 102 17.33 -25.22 23.71
C ILE A 102 18.75 -25.78 23.59
N ASN A 103 19.76 -25.11 24.16
CA ASN A 103 21.10 -25.68 24.30
C ASN A 103 21.38 -26.01 25.78
N GLU A 104 21.53 -27.31 26.06
CA GLU A 104 21.75 -27.89 27.39
C GLU A 104 23.23 -28.22 27.65
N ALA A 105 24.15 -27.84 26.77
CA ALA A 105 25.58 -28.11 26.91
C ALA A 105 26.25 -27.27 28.02
N GLY A 106 27.35 -27.78 28.58
CA GLY A 106 28.19 -27.03 29.52
C GLY A 106 28.92 -25.88 28.82
N GLN A 107 29.06 -24.73 29.50
CA GLN A 107 29.65 -23.52 28.94
C GLN A 107 31.14 -23.69 28.54
N PRO A 108 31.61 -23.04 27.44
CA PRO A 108 30.88 -22.15 26.54
C PRO A 108 30.11 -22.91 25.45
N ALA A 109 28.79 -22.70 25.38
CA ALA A 109 27.92 -23.31 24.37
C ALA A 109 26.96 -22.27 23.80
N GLY A 110 26.54 -22.45 22.54
CA GLY A 110 25.67 -21.53 21.82
C GLY A 110 24.45 -22.15 21.13
N CYS A 111 23.35 -21.41 21.05
CA CYS A 111 22.18 -21.81 20.27
C CYS A 111 22.46 -21.73 18.76
N ILE A 112 23.11 -20.65 18.33
CA ILE A 112 23.31 -20.37 16.90
C ILE A 112 24.72 -19.85 16.68
N GLN A 113 25.38 -20.38 15.67
CA GLN A 113 26.57 -19.83 15.04
C GLN A 113 26.24 -19.45 13.60
N VAL A 114 26.47 -18.19 13.22
CA VAL A 114 26.41 -17.76 11.80
C VAL A 114 27.82 -17.42 11.36
N SER A 115 28.29 -18.09 10.30
CA SER A 115 29.62 -17.93 9.71
C SER A 115 29.60 -16.98 8.50
N ALA A 116 30.78 -16.68 7.94
CA ALA A 116 30.95 -15.79 6.79
C ALA A 116 30.05 -16.11 5.60
N GLY A 117 29.30 -15.09 5.15
CA GLY A 117 28.36 -15.20 4.04
C GLY A 117 27.04 -15.91 4.40
N GLY A 118 26.89 -16.39 5.63
CA GLY A 118 25.65 -16.98 6.14
C GLY A 118 24.63 -15.90 6.56
N THR A 119 23.35 -16.21 6.37
CA THR A 119 22.24 -15.38 6.83
C THR A 119 21.28 -16.18 7.71
N CYS A 120 20.91 -15.68 8.87
CA CYS A 120 19.91 -16.31 9.75
C CYS A 120 18.73 -15.37 10.01
N ALA A 121 17.50 -15.86 9.89
CA ALA A 121 16.28 -15.15 10.27
C ALA A 121 15.54 -15.95 11.35
N LEU A 122 15.21 -15.30 12.47
CA LEU A 122 14.42 -15.89 13.57
C LEU A 122 13.09 -15.13 13.68
N ASN A 123 11.95 -15.83 13.60
CA ASN A 123 10.63 -15.21 13.63
C ASN A 123 9.75 -15.89 14.69
N GLY A 124 9.45 -15.21 15.80
CA GLY A 124 8.65 -15.80 16.88
C GLY A 124 9.34 -16.94 17.64
N THR A 125 10.66 -17.09 17.55
CA THR A 125 11.41 -18.24 18.10
C THR A 125 12.04 -17.90 19.44
N LYS A 126 11.86 -18.75 20.46
CA LYS A 126 12.54 -18.61 21.76
C LYS A 126 13.90 -19.32 21.73
N LEU A 127 14.96 -18.68 22.24
CA LEU A 127 16.27 -19.31 22.48
C LEU A 127 16.50 -19.48 23.99
N ASP A 128 16.73 -20.70 24.46
CA ASP A 128 16.77 -21.07 25.88
C ASP A 128 18.02 -21.92 26.23
N GLY A 129 18.94 -21.40 27.04
CA GLY A 129 20.21 -22.07 27.37
C GLY A 129 21.29 -21.89 26.29
N GLY A 130 22.51 -21.53 26.70
CA GLY A 130 23.63 -21.22 25.80
C GLY A 130 23.73 -19.75 25.39
N SER A 131 24.66 -19.44 24.48
CA SER A 131 24.92 -18.12 23.89
C SER A 131 24.43 -18.00 22.43
N MET A 132 24.11 -16.83 21.89
CA MET A 132 24.17 -16.66 20.43
C MET A 132 25.57 -16.19 20.06
N VAL A 133 26.22 -16.86 19.09
CA VAL A 133 27.55 -16.53 18.60
C VAL A 133 27.45 -16.10 17.14
N LEU A 134 27.95 -14.92 16.83
CA LEU A 134 28.04 -14.42 15.45
C LEU A 134 29.52 -14.34 15.08
N ASP A 135 29.92 -15.09 14.05
CA ASP A 135 31.31 -15.20 13.63
C ASP A 135 31.49 -14.66 12.19
N ASN A 136 32.54 -13.86 12.00
CA ASN A 136 33.11 -13.44 10.71
C ASN A 136 32.10 -13.16 9.57
N HIS A 137 31.51 -11.97 9.44
CA HIS A 137 30.63 -11.55 8.31
C HIS A 137 29.27 -12.25 8.12
N GLY A 138 28.78 -13.00 9.11
CA GLY A 138 27.38 -13.44 9.12
C GLY A 138 26.38 -12.29 9.30
N THR A 139 25.19 -12.40 8.71
CA THR A 139 24.05 -11.49 8.99
C THR A 139 22.95 -12.25 9.71
N THR A 140 22.42 -11.68 10.79
CA THR A 140 21.25 -12.26 11.48
C THR A 140 20.15 -11.23 11.61
N THR A 141 18.90 -11.62 11.36
CA THR A 141 17.70 -10.82 11.60
C THR A 141 16.82 -11.58 12.58
N VAL A 142 16.34 -10.88 13.60
CA VAL A 142 15.47 -11.45 14.64
C VAL A 142 14.21 -10.60 14.72
N THR A 143 13.05 -11.25 14.63
CA THR A 143 11.71 -10.63 14.60
C THR A 143 10.80 -11.35 15.60
N ASP A 144 10.06 -10.60 16.41
CA ASP A 144 9.10 -11.07 17.44
C ASP A 144 9.56 -12.27 18.31
N SER A 145 10.86 -12.40 18.54
CA SER A 145 11.52 -13.55 19.17
C SER A 145 12.07 -13.19 20.56
N THR A 146 12.11 -14.17 21.47
CA THR A 146 12.61 -13.98 22.84
C THR A 146 13.95 -14.70 23.02
N ILE A 147 14.99 -13.96 23.43
CA ILE A 147 16.33 -14.50 23.70
C ILE A 147 16.57 -14.45 25.21
N THR A 148 16.61 -15.61 25.88
CA THR A 148 16.89 -15.73 27.33
C THR A 148 18.30 -16.26 27.62
N ALA A 149 19.24 -16.01 26.70
CA ALA A 149 20.57 -16.57 26.62
C ALA A 149 21.69 -15.51 26.80
N SER A 150 22.92 -15.96 27.03
CA SER A 150 24.10 -15.09 26.90
C SER A 150 24.26 -14.65 25.44
N LEU A 151 24.80 -13.47 25.20
CA LEU A 151 25.06 -12.97 23.84
C LEU A 151 26.56 -12.75 23.72
N TYR A 152 27.23 -13.52 22.86
CA TYR A 152 28.68 -13.44 22.71
C TYR A 152 29.03 -13.06 21.28
N PHE A 153 29.61 -11.86 21.11
CA PHE A 153 30.09 -11.39 19.81
C PHE A 153 31.61 -11.44 19.73
N GLY A 154 32.10 -12.40 18.95
CA GLY A 154 33.44 -12.33 18.39
C GLY A 154 34.18 -13.64 18.42
N ILE A 155 35.13 -13.80 17.48
CA ILE A 155 36.48 -14.27 17.83
C ILE A 155 37.55 -14.00 16.75
N SER A 156 38.73 -13.67 17.28
CA SER A 156 40.09 -13.82 16.76
C SER A 156 40.62 -12.98 15.58
N ASN A 157 39.87 -12.59 14.55
CA ASN A 157 40.48 -11.86 13.42
C ASN A 157 39.54 -10.84 12.74
N GLN A 158 39.84 -9.54 12.95
CA GLN A 158 39.72 -8.39 12.01
C GLN A 158 38.51 -8.24 11.05
N THR A 159 37.31 -8.80 11.28
CA THR A 159 36.17 -8.61 10.35
C THR A 159 34.75 -8.60 10.98
N SER A 160 33.88 -7.72 10.46
CA SER A 160 32.57 -7.27 10.99
C SER A 160 31.38 -8.19 10.70
N GLY A 161 30.56 -8.53 11.71
CA GLY A 161 29.22 -9.16 11.56
C GLY A 161 28.06 -8.18 11.83
N ILE A 162 26.85 -8.47 11.32
CA ILE A 162 25.65 -7.61 11.43
C ILE A 162 24.47 -8.35 12.08
N LEU A 163 23.85 -7.76 13.10
CA LEU A 163 22.61 -8.24 13.72
C LEU A 163 21.49 -7.19 13.63
N TYR A 164 20.33 -7.54 13.07
CA TYR A 164 19.11 -6.75 13.04
C TYR A 164 18.08 -7.28 14.03
N LEU A 165 17.52 -6.42 14.88
CA LEU A 165 16.50 -6.77 15.89
C LEU A 165 15.23 -5.93 15.69
N ASN A 166 14.12 -6.57 15.31
CA ASN A 166 12.84 -5.93 14.98
C ASN A 166 11.73 -6.43 15.93
N GLY A 167 11.08 -5.54 16.70
CA GLY A 167 9.91 -5.89 17.52
C GLY A 167 10.18 -6.59 18.87
N ASN A 168 11.42 -6.62 19.38
CA ASN A 168 11.83 -7.64 20.37
C ASN A 168 12.16 -7.16 21.78
N SER A 169 11.94 -8.02 22.77
CA SER A 169 12.54 -7.89 24.10
C SER A 169 13.79 -8.80 24.22
N LEU A 170 14.98 -8.21 24.28
CA LEU A 170 16.21 -8.90 24.67
C LEU A 170 16.29 -8.92 26.20
N ILE A 171 16.08 -10.08 26.82
CA ILE A 171 16.11 -10.25 28.29
C ILE A 171 17.19 -11.27 28.62
N SER A 172 18.41 -10.80 28.86
CA SER A 172 19.52 -11.67 29.27
C SER A 172 19.70 -11.64 30.79
N GLY A 173 19.67 -12.82 31.40
CA GLY A 173 20.00 -13.02 32.82
C GLY A 173 21.51 -13.05 33.10
N GLU A 174 22.36 -13.00 32.06
CA GLU A 174 23.81 -13.12 32.14
C GLU A 174 24.54 -11.96 31.42
N ARG A 175 25.89 -11.95 31.46
CA ARG A 175 26.73 -10.95 30.77
C ARG A 175 26.51 -10.99 29.26
N MET A 176 26.18 -9.85 28.65
CA MET A 176 26.46 -9.63 27.22
C MET A 176 27.96 -9.36 27.08
N ALA A 177 28.76 -10.42 27.08
CA ALA A 177 30.21 -10.30 27.05
C ALA A 177 30.70 -10.10 25.61
N GLY A 178 31.39 -8.97 25.40
CA GLY A 178 32.23 -8.74 24.23
C GLY A 178 31.46 -8.32 22.98
N ILE A 179 31.38 -7.02 22.73
CA ILE A 179 31.47 -6.54 21.35
C ILE A 179 32.96 -6.23 21.17
N ALA A 180 33.75 -7.20 20.74
CA ALA A 180 35.18 -7.00 20.50
C ALA A 180 35.46 -7.05 19.00
N ASN A 181 36.17 -6.05 18.48
CA ASN A 181 36.63 -5.91 17.09
C ASN A 181 35.52 -5.80 16.02
N TYR A 182 35.01 -4.59 15.81
CA TYR A 182 34.33 -4.13 14.58
C TYR A 182 32.94 -4.73 14.21
N GLY A 183 32.12 -5.21 15.15
CA GLY A 183 30.72 -5.62 14.87
C GLY A 183 29.68 -4.49 14.92
N THR A 184 28.57 -4.63 14.18
CA THR A 184 27.44 -3.67 14.18
C THR A 184 26.12 -4.34 14.56
N ILE A 185 25.40 -3.76 15.53
CA ILE A 185 24.04 -4.21 15.89
C ILE A 185 23.04 -3.09 15.58
N TYR A 186 22.03 -3.40 14.78
CA TYR A 186 20.90 -2.54 14.43
C TYR A 186 19.65 -3.01 15.17
N PHE A 187 19.02 -2.12 15.90
CA PHE A 187 17.71 -2.35 16.48
C PHE A 187 16.70 -1.46 15.72
N HIS A 188 15.49 -1.94 15.44
CA HIS A 188 14.42 -1.14 14.81
C HIS A 188 13.23 -0.88 15.76
N SER A 189 12.97 -1.79 16.73
CA SER A 189 12.01 -1.59 17.84
C SER A 189 12.22 -2.65 18.95
N GLY A 190 11.98 -2.35 20.25
CA GLY A 190 12.15 -3.33 21.33
C GLY A 190 12.56 -2.85 22.74
N ILE A 191 12.79 -3.79 23.69
CA ILE A 191 13.30 -3.57 25.07
C ILE A 191 14.61 -4.37 25.28
N VAL A 192 15.67 -3.76 25.85
CA VAL A 192 16.92 -4.46 26.22
C VAL A 192 17.13 -4.48 27.74
N LYS A 193 17.26 -5.68 28.32
CA LYS A 193 17.61 -5.93 29.73
C LYS A 193 18.81 -6.87 29.82
N SER A 194 19.87 -6.48 30.53
CA SER A 194 21.04 -7.32 30.83
C SER A 194 21.55 -7.08 32.25
N THR A 195 22.10 -8.10 32.89
CA THR A 195 22.63 -8.08 34.26
C THR A 195 24.16 -7.85 34.34
N GLY A 196 24.85 -7.57 33.22
CA GLY A 196 26.32 -7.35 33.17
C GLY A 196 26.77 -6.21 32.24
N SER A 197 28.08 -5.86 32.26
CA SER A 197 28.68 -4.80 31.42
C SER A 197 28.35 -5.01 29.95
N ALA A 198 27.42 -4.22 29.42
CA ALA A 198 26.77 -4.48 28.14
C ALA A 198 27.67 -4.26 26.91
N ILE A 199 28.76 -3.48 27.04
CA ILE A 199 29.58 -3.04 25.91
C ILE A 199 31.00 -2.82 26.44
N ASP A 200 32.01 -3.42 25.78
CA ASP A 200 33.41 -3.07 25.98
C ASP A 200 33.75 -1.91 25.02
N PRO A 201 33.99 -0.69 25.51
CA PRO A 201 34.27 0.47 24.66
C PRO A 201 35.67 0.44 24.03
N ASP A 202 36.58 -0.45 24.47
CA ASP A 202 38.00 -0.34 24.14
C ASP A 202 38.39 -0.92 22.75
N ALA A 203 37.43 -1.34 21.91
CA ALA A 203 37.73 -2.09 20.66
C ALA A 203 36.97 -1.69 19.38
N GLY A 204 36.48 -0.44 19.25
CA GLY A 204 35.94 0.07 17.97
C GLY A 204 34.56 -0.46 17.56
N SER A 205 33.77 -0.91 18.53
CA SER A 205 32.43 -1.50 18.35
C SER A 205 31.31 -0.44 18.25
N SER A 206 30.30 -0.65 17.40
CA SER A 206 29.18 0.30 17.20
C SER A 206 27.82 -0.34 17.53
N LEU A 207 27.09 0.26 18.48
CA LEU A 207 25.71 -0.12 18.85
C LEU A 207 24.72 0.94 18.33
N ILE A 208 23.75 0.54 17.49
CA ILE A 208 22.73 1.43 16.92
C ILE A 208 21.35 1.02 17.46
N LEU A 209 20.83 1.76 18.44
CA LEU A 209 19.51 1.56 19.04
C LEU A 209 18.47 2.51 18.39
N PRO A 210 17.21 2.08 18.19
CA PRO A 210 16.13 2.86 17.61
C PRO A 210 15.45 3.74 18.67
N ASN A 211 15.58 3.40 19.96
CA ASN A 211 14.82 4.01 21.05
C ASN A 211 15.59 4.17 22.38
N GLY A 212 16.91 3.97 22.38
CA GLY A 212 17.80 4.47 23.44
C GLY A 212 17.52 4.05 24.89
N LYS A 213 17.06 2.82 25.20
CA LYS A 213 17.07 2.32 26.60
C LYS A 213 17.70 0.94 26.81
N ILE A 214 18.62 0.91 27.78
CA ILE A 214 19.15 -0.26 28.50
C ILE A 214 18.60 -0.18 29.94
N ASP A 215 18.17 -1.32 30.49
CA ASP A 215 17.75 -1.43 31.90
C ASP A 215 18.89 -1.06 32.87
N LYS A 216 18.63 -0.15 33.81
CA LYS A 216 19.56 0.33 34.82
C LYS A 216 19.26 -0.34 36.16
N ALA A 217 19.89 -1.48 36.43
CA ALA A 217 20.02 -1.99 37.79
C ALA A 217 21.47 -2.43 38.03
N GLY A 218 22.24 -1.60 38.75
CA GLY A 218 23.57 -1.97 39.24
C GLY A 218 24.45 -0.76 39.56
N THR A 219 24.67 -0.53 40.85
CA THR A 219 25.37 0.61 41.48
C THR A 219 26.85 0.78 41.10
N GLU A 220 27.25 2.06 41.10
CA GLU A 220 28.60 2.67 41.18
C GLU A 220 29.64 2.43 40.07
N GLY A 221 29.99 3.53 39.38
CA GLY A 221 31.28 3.69 38.70
C GLY A 221 31.24 4.12 37.23
N ARG A 222 30.75 5.35 36.95
CA ARG A 222 30.88 6.15 35.70
C ARG A 222 30.43 5.49 34.38
N TYR A 223 29.35 6.02 33.79
CA TYR A 223 28.86 5.65 32.46
C TYR A 223 28.63 6.90 31.60
N ASN A 224 29.04 6.86 30.32
CA ASN A 224 28.84 7.93 29.32
C ASN A 224 27.48 7.81 28.60
N THR A 225 26.88 8.96 28.29
CA THR A 225 25.57 9.11 27.63
C THR A 225 25.71 9.24 26.11
N CYS A 226 24.80 8.62 25.34
CA CYS A 226 24.59 8.88 23.91
C CYS A 226 23.10 9.20 23.69
N THR A 227 22.79 10.30 23.00
CA THR A 227 21.43 10.82 22.76
C THR A 227 21.06 10.63 21.28
N VAL A 228 19.95 9.94 20.99
CA VAL A 228 19.29 9.94 19.68
C VAL A 228 17.80 10.14 19.92
N ALA A 229 17.22 11.21 19.34
CA ALA A 229 15.82 11.58 19.48
C ALA A 229 15.00 10.85 18.41
N ASP A 230 14.17 9.90 18.81
CA ASP A 230 13.03 9.48 17.99
C ASP A 230 12.07 10.68 17.92
N ARG A 231 11.79 11.15 16.70
CA ARG A 231 10.94 12.32 16.47
C ARG A 231 9.50 11.93 16.18
N THR A 232 9.19 10.64 16.21
CA THR A 232 7.90 10.08 15.83
C THR A 232 7.16 9.54 17.04
N ILE A 233 5.86 9.84 17.13
CA ILE A 233 4.94 9.24 18.08
C ILE A 233 3.78 8.65 17.28
N SER A 234 3.49 7.36 17.48
CA SER A 234 2.36 6.67 16.84
C SER A 234 1.61 5.80 17.87
N GLY A 235 0.27 5.77 17.82
CA GLY A 235 -0.50 4.89 18.70
C GLY A 235 -2.02 5.13 18.72
N LYS A 236 -2.73 4.29 19.49
CA LYS A 236 -4.19 4.30 19.65
C LYS A 236 -4.62 5.14 20.85
N VAL A 237 -5.68 5.94 20.70
CA VAL A 237 -6.17 6.83 21.78
C VAL A 237 -7.70 6.72 22.00
N ASN A 238 -8.16 6.89 23.24
CA ASN A 238 -9.58 7.01 23.61
C ASN A 238 -10.52 5.84 23.15
N GLY A 239 -10.05 4.59 23.12
CA GLY A 239 -10.83 3.36 22.83
C GLY A 239 -11.23 2.51 24.06
N SER A 240 -12.02 1.44 23.86
CA SER A 240 -12.69 0.68 24.94
C SER A 240 -12.13 -0.71 25.28
N ALA A 241 -11.20 -1.26 24.47
CA ALA A 241 -10.66 -2.61 24.70
C ALA A 241 -9.12 -2.68 24.61
N ASP A 242 -8.52 -2.02 23.61
CA ASP A 242 -7.07 -1.99 23.39
C ASP A 242 -6.60 -0.57 23.05
N ILE A 243 -6.14 0.19 24.05
CA ILE A 243 -5.64 1.56 23.88
C ILE A 243 -4.17 1.67 24.31
N ASP A 244 -3.38 2.43 23.56
CA ASP A 244 -2.01 2.77 23.97
C ASP A 244 -2.03 3.89 25.02
N ALA A 245 -3.00 4.81 24.89
CA ALA A 245 -3.18 5.95 25.79
C ALA A 245 -4.63 6.44 25.92
N GLU A 246 -4.91 7.13 27.03
CA GLU A 246 -6.23 7.72 27.34
C GLU A 246 -6.48 9.07 26.67
N SER A 247 -5.49 9.63 25.96
CA SER A 247 -5.55 10.88 25.19
C SER A 247 -4.27 11.03 24.37
N ILE A 248 -4.22 12.01 23.44
CA ILE A 248 -2.98 12.38 22.75
C ILE A 248 -1.92 12.88 23.76
N GLN A 249 -2.33 13.64 24.77
CA GLN A 249 -1.43 14.10 25.83
C GLN A 249 -0.81 12.94 26.59
N ASP A 250 -1.60 11.93 26.93
CA ASP A 250 -1.12 10.73 27.62
C ASP A 250 -0.24 9.87 26.70
N LEU A 251 -0.54 9.81 25.39
CA LEU A 251 0.30 9.12 24.40
C LEU A 251 1.70 9.74 24.36
N ILE A 252 1.78 11.07 24.26
CA ILE A 252 3.06 11.79 24.27
C ILE A 252 3.79 11.55 25.59
N ARG A 253 3.10 11.64 26.73
CA ARG A 253 3.69 11.38 28.05
C ARG A 253 4.22 9.95 28.18
N ARG A 254 3.51 8.95 27.64
CA ARG A 254 3.89 7.52 27.67
C ARG A 254 5.02 7.20 26.70
N SER A 255 5.09 7.88 25.56
CA SER A 255 6.18 7.75 24.58
C SER A 255 7.54 8.04 25.20
N LYS A 256 7.57 8.94 26.19
CA LYS A 256 8.79 9.48 26.82
C LYS A 256 9.72 10.19 25.83
N VAL A 257 9.23 10.53 24.64
CA VAL A 257 9.85 11.47 23.72
C VAL A 257 9.66 12.87 24.28
N ASN A 258 10.72 13.68 24.22
CA ASN A 258 10.61 15.08 24.56
C ASN A 258 9.71 15.77 23.53
N ALA A 259 8.64 16.41 23.98
CA ALA A 259 7.64 17.03 23.10
C ALA A 259 8.26 18.04 22.11
N ALA A 260 9.33 18.73 22.53
CA ALA A 260 10.08 19.65 21.68
C ALA A 260 10.92 18.96 20.60
N ASP A 261 11.08 17.64 20.60
CA ASP A 261 11.83 16.90 19.58
C ASP A 261 10.91 16.15 18.60
N VAL A 262 9.59 16.17 18.83
CA VAL A 262 8.61 15.46 18.00
C VAL A 262 8.37 16.22 16.70
N THR A 263 8.58 15.55 15.56
CA THR A 263 8.29 16.04 14.22
C THR A 263 7.18 15.25 13.50
N HIS A 264 6.78 14.08 14.02
CA HIS A 264 5.70 13.28 13.44
C HIS A 264 4.77 12.74 14.53
N LEU A 265 3.47 12.94 14.37
CA LEU A 265 2.43 12.37 15.24
C LEU A 265 1.42 11.60 14.37
N GLU A 266 1.24 10.32 14.68
CA GLU A 266 0.24 9.47 14.05
C GLU A 266 -0.73 8.90 15.09
N ILE A 267 -2.03 9.01 14.84
CA ILE A 267 -3.06 8.30 15.58
C ILE A 267 -3.62 7.21 14.69
N THR A 268 -3.33 5.95 15.02
CA THR A 268 -3.63 4.81 14.14
C THR A 268 -5.08 4.33 14.27
N GLU A 269 -5.62 4.36 15.50
CA GLU A 269 -6.98 3.91 15.81
C GLU A 269 -7.56 4.65 17.02
N GLY A 270 -8.86 4.47 17.25
CA GLY A 270 -9.56 4.99 18.42
C GLY A 270 -10.42 6.21 18.10
N ARG A 271 -10.43 7.21 18.99
CA ARG A 271 -11.24 8.44 18.82
C ARG A 271 -10.41 9.67 19.16
N VAL A 272 -10.48 10.72 18.35
CA VAL A 272 -9.87 12.02 18.69
C VAL A 272 -10.94 12.95 19.23
N THR A 273 -10.72 13.53 20.40
CA THR A 273 -11.71 14.38 21.10
C THR A 273 -11.37 15.87 20.96
N GLY A 274 -12.33 16.75 21.31
CA GLY A 274 -12.07 18.19 21.33
C GLY A 274 -10.99 18.60 22.34
N GLU A 275 -10.81 17.84 23.42
CA GLU A 275 -9.73 18.07 24.39
C GLU A 275 -8.36 17.67 23.83
N ASP A 276 -8.30 16.65 22.97
CA ASP A 276 -7.08 16.28 22.26
C ASP A 276 -6.64 17.40 21.30
N TRP A 277 -7.59 17.97 20.54
CA TRP A 277 -7.31 19.13 19.69
C TRP A 277 -6.90 20.36 20.49
N ARG A 278 -7.63 20.66 21.58
CA ARG A 278 -7.28 21.76 22.47
C ARG A 278 -5.90 21.58 23.08
N PHE A 279 -5.46 20.34 23.33
CA PHE A 279 -4.11 20.05 23.77
C PHE A 279 -3.05 20.35 22.69
N LEU A 280 -3.31 20.01 21.43
CA LEU A 280 -2.41 20.28 20.30
C LEU A 280 -2.43 21.75 19.83
N SER A 281 -3.38 22.55 20.32
CA SER A 281 -3.60 23.90 19.83
C SER A 281 -2.47 24.88 20.19
N SER A 282 -2.12 25.77 19.24
CA SER A 282 -1.21 26.90 19.45
C SER A 282 -1.79 28.00 20.34
N ASP A 283 -3.11 28.02 20.53
CA ASP A 283 -3.81 29.02 21.33
C ASP A 283 -4.72 28.37 22.40
N LYS A 284 -4.21 27.33 23.06
CA LYS A 284 -4.97 26.49 24.00
C LYS A 284 -5.81 27.26 25.03
N ASP A 285 -5.36 28.46 25.45
CA ASP A 285 -6.01 29.29 26.47
C ASP A 285 -5.80 30.83 26.28
N ASN A 286 -5.50 31.38 25.09
CA ASN A 286 -5.09 32.81 24.92
C ASN A 286 -3.87 33.22 25.77
N THR A 287 -3.09 32.24 26.22
CA THR A 287 -1.93 32.45 27.11
C THR A 287 -0.63 32.67 26.35
N GLY A 288 -0.64 32.52 25.01
CA GLY A 288 0.56 32.48 24.17
C GLY A 288 1.40 31.21 24.37
N ALA A 289 0.90 30.22 25.10
CA ALA A 289 1.49 28.89 25.17
C ALA A 289 1.23 28.18 23.83
N GLY A 290 2.23 28.19 22.96
CA GLY A 290 2.17 27.53 21.65
C GLY A 290 1.96 26.01 21.74
N ASN A 291 1.76 25.38 20.59
CA ASN A 291 1.59 23.93 20.43
C ASN A 291 2.67 23.17 21.24
N PRO A 292 2.29 22.21 22.10
CA PRO A 292 3.26 21.45 22.90
C PRO A 292 4.27 20.67 22.05
N LEU A 293 3.93 20.36 20.80
CA LEU A 293 4.80 19.75 19.80
C LEU A 293 5.36 20.83 18.87
N SER A 294 6.23 21.71 19.40
CA SER A 294 6.68 22.94 18.72
C SER A 294 7.53 22.75 17.45
N HIS A 295 7.86 21.49 17.10
CA HIS A 295 8.56 21.14 15.86
C HIS A 295 7.78 20.12 15.03
N LEU A 296 6.48 19.97 15.27
CA LEU A 296 5.64 19.03 14.52
C LEU A 296 5.64 19.39 13.04
N GLU A 297 6.09 18.46 12.21
CA GLU A 297 6.12 18.61 10.74
C GLU A 297 4.97 17.81 10.09
N HIS A 298 4.60 16.66 10.66
CA HIS A 298 3.61 15.74 10.09
C HIS A 298 2.58 15.34 11.15
N LEU A 299 1.31 15.53 10.83
CA LEU A 299 0.17 15.10 11.64
C LEU A 299 -0.73 14.17 10.84
N LEU A 300 -0.85 12.93 11.28
CA LEU A 300 -1.70 11.90 10.67
C LEU A 300 -2.72 11.38 11.69
N ILE A 301 -4.01 11.54 11.41
CA ILE A 301 -5.09 10.82 12.11
C ILE A 301 -5.63 9.79 11.13
N GLY A 302 -5.23 8.53 11.28
CA GLY A 302 -5.38 7.48 10.27
C GLY A 302 -6.82 7.02 10.03
N GLN A 303 -7.04 6.39 8.88
CA GLN A 303 -8.34 5.90 8.39
C GLN A 303 -9.09 4.94 9.34
N SER A 304 -8.38 4.29 10.27
CA SER A 304 -8.99 3.37 11.26
C SER A 304 -9.44 4.09 12.55
N VAL A 305 -9.26 5.41 12.64
CA VAL A 305 -9.85 6.24 13.70
C VAL A 305 -11.36 6.32 13.48
N SER A 306 -12.10 5.83 14.47
CA SER A 306 -13.57 5.70 14.40
C SER A 306 -14.31 7.03 14.36
N HIS A 307 -13.70 8.10 14.86
CA HIS A 307 -14.23 9.46 14.86
C HIS A 307 -13.16 10.45 15.28
N ALA A 308 -13.09 11.60 14.61
CA ALA A 308 -12.36 12.77 15.08
C ALA A 308 -13.36 13.91 15.33
N ALA A 309 -13.30 14.52 16.52
CA ALA A 309 -14.04 15.75 16.79
C ALA A 309 -13.60 16.84 15.79
N GLY A 310 -14.45 17.85 15.58
CA GLY A 310 -14.08 18.98 14.72
C GLY A 310 -12.80 19.68 15.21
N ILE A 311 -11.94 20.06 14.28
CA ILE A 311 -10.74 20.84 14.59
C ILE A 311 -11.21 22.26 14.95
N PRO A 312 -10.91 22.77 16.15
CA PRO A 312 -11.39 24.08 16.59
C PRO A 312 -10.77 25.22 15.77
N ALA A 313 -11.38 26.41 15.89
CA ALA A 313 -10.80 27.63 15.33
C ALA A 313 -9.39 27.88 15.90
N ASP A 314 -8.54 28.49 15.08
CA ASP A 314 -7.16 28.89 15.44
C ASP A 314 -6.24 27.74 15.94
N CYS A 315 -6.64 26.48 15.74
CA CYS A 315 -5.95 25.30 16.32
C CYS A 315 -4.45 25.26 16.03
N PHE A 316 -4.03 25.49 14.80
CA PHE A 316 -2.63 25.54 14.39
C PHE A 316 -2.26 26.93 13.85
N TRP A 317 -2.92 27.99 14.31
CA TRP A 317 -2.68 29.34 13.80
C TRP A 317 -1.19 29.73 13.91
N GLY A 318 -0.59 30.08 12.77
CA GLY A 318 0.80 30.50 12.68
C GLY A 318 1.83 29.37 12.90
N ASP A 319 1.42 28.09 12.86
CA ASP A 319 2.36 26.98 12.99
C ASP A 319 3.33 26.96 11.79
N SER A 320 4.56 27.39 12.04
CA SER A 320 5.59 27.52 11.01
C SER A 320 6.37 26.24 10.72
N THR A 321 6.09 25.14 11.42
CA THR A 321 6.80 23.85 11.25
C THR A 321 5.96 22.79 10.56
N LEU A 322 4.64 22.85 10.70
CA LEU A 322 3.72 21.87 10.15
C LEU A 322 3.74 21.89 8.61
N LYS A 323 4.15 20.76 8.00
CA LYS A 323 4.26 20.56 6.55
C LYS A 323 3.13 19.72 5.98
N GLU A 324 2.65 18.75 6.75
CA GLU A 324 1.64 17.81 6.30
C GLU A 324 0.59 17.54 7.37
N VAL A 325 -0.67 17.62 6.97
CA VAL A 325 -1.82 17.28 7.80
C VAL A 325 -2.74 16.35 7.03
N VAL A 326 -2.98 15.17 7.57
CA VAL A 326 -3.94 14.21 7.02
C VAL A 326 -4.85 13.76 8.15
N VAL A 327 -6.13 14.07 8.08
CA VAL A 327 -7.07 13.76 9.16
C VAL A 327 -8.31 13.08 8.62
N TYR A 328 -8.46 11.80 8.95
CA TYR A 328 -9.67 11.03 8.69
C TYR A 328 -10.70 11.20 9.82
N GLY A 329 -11.98 11.08 9.47
CA GLY A 329 -13.10 11.10 10.42
C GLY A 329 -13.43 12.47 11.02
N VAL A 330 -12.85 13.57 10.49
CA VAL A 330 -13.16 14.96 10.90
C VAL A 330 -14.21 15.57 9.98
N ASN A 331 -15.33 16.02 10.54
CA ASN A 331 -16.44 16.56 9.74
C ASN A 331 -16.45 18.10 9.69
N GLU A 332 -15.74 18.77 10.59
CA GLU A 332 -15.76 20.23 10.71
C GLU A 332 -14.38 20.77 11.09
N ILE A 333 -13.95 21.84 10.43
CA ILE A 333 -12.75 22.59 10.79
C ILE A 333 -13.13 24.05 11.00
N GLY A 334 -12.70 24.63 12.12
CA GLY A 334 -12.99 26.01 12.49
C GLY A 334 -12.25 27.05 11.66
N GLY A 335 -12.66 28.31 11.78
CA GLY A 335 -12.03 29.43 11.08
C GLY A 335 -10.58 29.64 11.52
N ASN A 336 -9.74 30.10 10.61
CA ASN A 336 -8.30 30.33 10.82
C ASN A 336 -7.51 29.10 11.33
N ALA A 337 -8.06 27.88 11.30
CA ALA A 337 -7.44 26.72 11.98
C ALA A 337 -6.01 26.42 11.53
N PHE A 338 -5.64 26.74 10.28
CA PHE A 338 -4.28 26.63 9.75
C PHE A 338 -3.76 27.95 9.18
N ARG A 339 -4.38 29.08 9.55
CA ARG A 339 -3.99 30.38 9.00
C ARG A 339 -2.53 30.68 9.33
N ASN A 340 -1.79 31.19 8.35
CA ASN A 340 -0.36 31.47 8.42
C ASN A 340 0.51 30.25 8.72
N CYS A 341 0.04 29.01 8.48
CA CYS A 341 0.92 27.84 8.47
C CYS A 341 1.82 27.86 7.23
N THR A 342 2.89 28.66 7.26
CA THR A 342 3.68 28.97 6.06
C THR A 342 4.50 27.79 5.54
N ALA A 343 4.71 26.75 6.35
CA ALA A 343 5.40 25.52 5.94
C ALA A 343 4.43 24.43 5.42
N LEU A 344 3.11 24.62 5.54
CA LEU A 344 2.13 23.60 5.20
C LEU A 344 2.07 23.42 3.68
N GLU A 345 2.49 22.24 3.22
CA GLU A 345 2.56 21.84 1.81
C GLU A 345 1.34 20.99 1.42
N THR A 346 0.87 20.13 2.33
CA THR A 346 -0.23 19.20 2.08
C THR A 346 -1.22 19.20 3.23
N ALA A 347 -2.51 19.35 2.92
CA ALA A 347 -3.60 19.17 3.87
C ALA A 347 -4.69 18.30 3.25
N MET A 348 -5.07 17.18 3.87
CA MET A 348 -6.08 16.24 3.36
C MET A 348 -7.12 15.89 4.42
N PHE A 349 -8.40 16.07 4.07
CA PHE A 349 -9.53 15.82 4.95
C PHE A 349 -10.65 15.05 4.22
N PRO A 350 -10.55 13.71 4.12
CA PRO A 350 -11.45 12.89 3.29
C PRO A 350 -12.92 12.91 3.72
N ASP A 351 -13.21 13.23 4.98
CA ASP A 351 -14.56 13.20 5.56
C ASP A 351 -15.15 14.61 5.85
N LEU A 352 -14.45 15.66 5.42
CA LEU A 352 -14.79 17.05 5.74
C LEU A 352 -16.17 17.45 5.19
N GLN A 353 -17.01 18.05 6.04
CA GLN A 353 -18.34 18.54 5.64
C GLN A 353 -18.46 20.05 5.80
N LYS A 354 -17.76 20.63 6.77
CA LYS A 354 -17.81 22.06 7.09
C LYS A 354 -16.43 22.65 7.31
N MET A 355 -16.26 23.89 6.89
CA MET A 355 -15.03 24.67 7.04
C MET A 355 -15.35 26.05 7.60
N GLY A 356 -14.40 26.66 8.28
CA GLY A 356 -14.51 28.04 8.72
C GLY A 356 -13.78 28.99 7.79
N GLN A 357 -14.15 30.27 7.88
CA GLN A 357 -13.50 31.37 7.16
C GLN A 357 -11.99 31.40 7.42
N ASP A 358 -11.21 31.76 6.39
CA ASP A 358 -9.76 31.98 6.44
C ASP A 358 -8.96 30.78 6.94
N MET A 359 -9.53 29.56 6.92
CA MET A 359 -8.89 28.34 7.45
C MET A 359 -7.47 28.12 6.90
N LEU A 360 -7.23 28.47 5.64
CA LEU A 360 -5.94 28.30 4.95
C LEU A 360 -5.29 29.63 4.55
N GLU A 361 -5.79 30.76 5.03
CA GLU A 361 -5.25 32.08 4.69
C GLU A 361 -3.76 32.17 5.05
N GLY A 362 -2.92 32.61 4.12
CA GLY A 362 -1.46 32.73 4.38
C GLY A 362 -0.67 31.41 4.37
N CYS A 363 -1.28 30.26 4.02
CA CYS A 363 -0.56 28.98 3.78
C CYS A 363 0.24 29.02 2.46
N THR A 364 1.29 29.84 2.42
CA THR A 364 2.01 30.18 1.18
C THR A 364 2.76 29.02 0.50
N SER A 365 3.07 27.95 1.22
CA SER A 365 3.73 26.75 0.67
C SER A 365 2.78 25.65 0.22
N MET A 366 1.46 25.84 0.37
CA MET A 366 0.48 24.79 0.06
C MET A 366 0.53 24.39 -1.41
N GLN A 367 0.70 23.10 -1.66
CA GLN A 367 0.74 22.50 -2.99
C GLN A 367 -0.48 21.62 -3.24
N VAL A 368 -0.97 20.92 -2.22
CA VAL A 368 -2.09 19.98 -2.34
C VAL A 368 -3.10 20.21 -1.24
N PHE A 369 -4.34 20.46 -1.64
CA PHE A 369 -5.50 20.46 -0.74
C PHE A 369 -6.43 19.29 -1.10
N GLY A 370 -6.38 18.25 -0.26
CA GLY A 370 -7.15 17.03 -0.37
C GLY A 370 -8.54 17.16 0.26
N VAL A 371 -9.58 16.99 -0.55
CA VAL A 371 -10.99 17.26 -0.17
C VAL A 371 -11.92 16.11 -0.56
N PRO A 372 -13.08 15.92 0.10
CA PRO A 372 -13.98 14.82 -0.20
C PRO A 372 -14.58 14.91 -1.60
N SER A 373 -15.14 13.80 -2.08
CA SER A 373 -15.95 13.75 -3.31
C SER A 373 -17.18 14.67 -3.30
N THR A 374 -17.63 15.13 -2.13
CA THR A 374 -18.67 16.13 -1.94
C THR A 374 -18.05 17.41 -1.38
N PRO A 375 -18.29 18.58 -1.97
CA PRO A 375 -17.72 19.84 -1.53
C PRO A 375 -18.14 20.18 -0.09
N PRO A 376 -17.18 20.42 0.83
CA PRO A 376 -17.46 20.96 2.16
C PRO A 376 -18.05 22.36 2.10
N VAL A 377 -18.89 22.71 3.07
CA VAL A 377 -19.49 24.05 3.17
C VAL A 377 -18.65 24.97 4.05
N CYS A 378 -18.25 26.14 3.57
CA CYS A 378 -17.62 27.19 4.39
C CYS A 378 -18.69 28.06 5.06
N THR A 379 -18.71 28.06 6.40
CA THR A 379 -19.71 28.85 7.14
C THR A 379 -19.29 30.33 7.18
N ASN A 380 -20.09 31.22 6.57
CA ASN A 380 -19.96 32.68 6.61
C ASN A 380 -18.71 33.28 5.92
N GLY A 381 -18.14 32.68 4.87
CA GLY A 381 -17.08 33.36 4.14
C GLY A 381 -16.19 32.51 3.25
N TRP A 382 -15.01 33.04 2.96
CA TRP A 382 -14.01 32.45 2.08
C TRP A 382 -12.98 31.66 2.89
N ILE A 383 -12.44 30.56 2.37
CA ILE A 383 -11.28 29.88 2.99
C ILE A 383 -9.95 30.62 2.75
N TYR A 384 -9.95 31.55 1.78
CA TYR A 384 -8.89 32.51 1.49
C TYR A 384 -9.51 33.90 1.29
N THR A 385 -9.05 34.91 2.04
CA THR A 385 -9.37 36.31 1.77
C THR A 385 -8.38 36.94 0.78
N SER A 386 -7.19 36.35 0.66
CA SER A 386 -6.21 36.66 -0.39
C SER A 386 -6.29 35.67 -1.56
N GLN A 387 -5.35 35.76 -2.52
CA GLN A 387 -5.28 34.80 -3.62
C GLN A 387 -4.63 33.48 -3.14
N PRO A 388 -5.20 32.30 -3.46
CA PRO A 388 -4.57 31.03 -3.15
C PRO A 388 -3.17 30.90 -3.75
N PRO A 389 -2.27 30.07 -3.17
CA PRO A 389 -0.95 29.82 -3.72
C PRO A 389 -0.99 29.39 -5.19
N ARG A 390 -0.05 29.90 -5.98
CA ARG A 390 0.04 29.56 -7.40
C ARG A 390 0.34 28.08 -7.57
N GLY A 391 -0.48 27.38 -8.36
CA GLY A 391 -0.29 25.97 -8.64
C GLY A 391 -0.83 25.03 -7.55
N LEU A 392 -1.55 25.56 -6.55
CA LEU A 392 -2.28 24.75 -5.59
C LEU A 392 -3.24 23.81 -6.31
N GLN A 393 -3.10 22.51 -6.09
CA GLN A 393 -3.99 21.49 -6.63
C GLN A 393 -5.12 21.19 -5.66
N LEU A 394 -6.35 21.26 -6.16
CA LEU A 394 -7.51 20.66 -5.51
C LEU A 394 -7.53 19.16 -5.79
N GLN A 395 -7.13 18.35 -4.82
CA GLN A 395 -7.13 16.89 -4.95
C GLN A 395 -8.42 16.33 -4.36
N ILE A 396 -9.35 15.93 -5.23
CA ILE A 396 -10.59 15.30 -4.78
C ILE A 396 -10.34 13.82 -4.49
N VAL A 397 -10.67 13.35 -3.30
CA VAL A 397 -10.44 11.98 -2.83
C VAL A 397 -11.73 11.24 -2.47
N ASP A 398 -11.67 9.91 -2.48
CA ASP A 398 -12.70 9.05 -1.89
C ASP A 398 -12.59 8.99 -0.36
N ALA A 399 -13.48 8.23 0.30
CA ALA A 399 -13.48 8.06 1.75
C ALA A 399 -12.22 7.35 2.30
N ALA A 400 -11.45 6.65 1.46
CA ALA A 400 -10.17 6.06 1.82
C ALA A 400 -9.00 7.05 1.65
N GLY A 401 -9.26 8.28 1.16
CA GLY A 401 -8.23 9.26 0.83
C GLY A 401 -7.53 8.98 -0.50
N THR A 402 -8.08 8.09 -1.33
CA THR A 402 -7.54 7.80 -2.66
C THR A 402 -7.98 8.88 -3.65
N PRO A 403 -7.08 9.47 -4.46
CA PRO A 403 -7.45 10.44 -5.48
C PRO A 403 -8.44 9.85 -6.50
N LEU A 404 -9.54 10.56 -6.74
CA LEU A 404 -10.53 10.16 -7.75
C LEU A 404 -9.95 10.28 -9.16
N ALA A 405 -10.45 9.45 -10.08
CA ALA A 405 -10.07 9.49 -11.49
C ALA A 405 -11.27 9.24 -12.42
N GLY A 406 -11.11 9.56 -13.70
CA GLY A 406 -12.09 9.24 -14.73
C GLY A 406 -13.46 9.87 -14.51
N GLN A 407 -14.52 9.06 -14.59
CA GLN A 407 -15.90 9.52 -14.45
C GLN A 407 -16.19 10.05 -13.04
N GLU A 408 -15.71 9.38 -12.00
CA GLU A 408 -15.95 9.77 -10.61
C GLU A 408 -15.34 11.15 -10.29
N LEU A 409 -14.13 11.42 -10.79
CA LEU A 409 -13.51 12.73 -10.69
C LEU A 409 -14.31 13.80 -11.44
N ASN A 410 -14.77 13.51 -12.66
CA ASN A 410 -15.56 14.45 -13.46
C ASN A 410 -16.88 14.80 -12.76
N GLU A 411 -17.59 13.81 -12.21
CA GLU A 411 -18.81 14.03 -11.45
C GLU A 411 -18.56 14.83 -10.16
N ALA A 412 -17.44 14.59 -9.47
CA ALA A 412 -17.07 15.37 -8.31
C ALA A 412 -16.76 16.82 -8.70
N ARG A 413 -15.97 17.06 -9.75
CA ARG A 413 -15.69 18.42 -10.25
C ARG A 413 -16.97 19.16 -10.63
N ILE A 414 -17.97 18.48 -11.21
CA ILE A 414 -19.30 19.07 -11.45
C ILE A 414 -19.95 19.49 -10.12
N ARG A 415 -19.92 18.65 -9.07
CA ARG A 415 -20.45 19.03 -7.75
C ARG A 415 -19.73 20.26 -7.18
N TYR A 416 -18.41 20.31 -7.28
CA TYR A 416 -17.61 21.47 -6.83
C TYR A 416 -17.93 22.74 -7.62
N ALA A 417 -18.10 22.63 -8.94
CA ALA A 417 -18.48 23.77 -9.80
C ALA A 417 -19.91 24.27 -9.54
N LEU A 418 -20.77 23.44 -8.95
CA LEU A 418 -22.16 23.76 -8.59
C LEU A 418 -22.35 24.04 -7.09
N ALA A 419 -21.28 23.99 -6.29
CA ALA A 419 -21.35 24.23 -4.86
C ALA A 419 -21.67 25.71 -4.59
N PHE A 420 -22.92 25.98 -4.20
CA PHE A 420 -23.38 27.32 -3.86
C PHE A 420 -22.96 27.71 -2.45
N GLU A 421 -22.24 28.83 -2.34
CA GLU A 421 -22.10 29.59 -1.11
C GLU A 421 -22.23 31.08 -1.42
N ASP A 422 -23.21 31.72 -0.78
CA ASP A 422 -23.17 33.12 -0.36
C ASP A 422 -22.88 34.20 -1.43
N GLY A 423 -23.10 33.90 -2.71
CA GLY A 423 -23.43 34.93 -3.71
C GLY A 423 -22.50 35.12 -4.91
N SER A 424 -21.77 34.10 -5.37
CA SER A 424 -21.51 34.05 -6.82
C SER A 424 -21.27 32.63 -7.31
N ASP A 425 -22.20 32.15 -8.12
CA ASP A 425 -21.90 31.16 -9.17
C ASP A 425 -20.66 31.62 -9.90
N ARG A 426 -19.57 30.88 -9.79
CA ARG A 426 -18.44 31.15 -10.65
C ARG A 426 -18.38 30.07 -11.71
N GLU A 427 -18.92 30.43 -12.86
CA GLU A 427 -18.63 29.78 -14.13
C GLU A 427 -17.14 29.91 -14.53
N ASP A 428 -16.26 30.34 -13.63
CA ASP A 428 -14.83 30.56 -13.89
C ASP A 428 -13.97 29.29 -13.76
N GLY A 429 -14.52 28.20 -13.23
CA GLY A 429 -13.81 26.93 -13.06
C GLY A 429 -13.01 26.81 -11.75
N TYR A 430 -13.25 27.71 -10.78
CA TYR A 430 -12.53 27.73 -9.51
C TYR A 430 -13.46 27.51 -8.31
N TRP A 431 -12.97 26.78 -7.30
CA TRP A 431 -13.61 26.63 -5.99
C TRP A 431 -12.76 27.38 -4.96
N PHE A 432 -13.31 28.48 -4.40
CA PHE A 432 -12.55 29.45 -3.58
C PHE A 432 -11.24 29.95 -4.21
N GLY A 433 -11.22 30.11 -5.55
CA GLY A 433 -10.03 30.53 -6.28
C GLY A 433 -9.00 29.42 -6.54
N ILE A 434 -9.30 28.17 -6.16
CA ILE A 434 -8.50 26.99 -6.46
C ILE A 434 -9.05 26.34 -7.74
N ASP A 435 -8.17 26.03 -8.70
CA ASP A 435 -8.56 25.41 -9.97
C ASP A 435 -9.17 24.02 -9.73
N ILE A 436 -10.43 23.84 -10.16
CA ILE A 436 -11.16 22.56 -10.04
C ILE A 436 -10.65 21.55 -11.08
N GLY A 437 -10.02 22.04 -12.15
CA GLY A 437 -9.60 21.27 -13.32
C GLY A 437 -10.72 21.11 -14.35
N GLU A 438 -10.38 20.44 -15.46
CA GLU A 438 -11.29 20.29 -16.59
C GLU A 438 -12.55 19.48 -16.25
N ILE A 439 -13.70 19.99 -16.71
CA ILE A 439 -15.01 19.34 -16.65
C ILE A 439 -15.45 19.01 -18.07
N THR A 440 -15.95 17.79 -18.27
CA THR A 440 -16.51 17.33 -19.53
C THR A 440 -17.97 16.91 -19.38
N HIS A 441 -18.75 17.18 -20.42
CA HIS A 441 -20.12 16.69 -20.60
C HIS A 441 -20.20 15.81 -21.84
N THR A 442 -21.16 14.89 -21.86
CA THR A 442 -21.35 13.95 -22.96
C THR A 442 -22.47 14.44 -23.88
N ILE A 443 -22.16 14.55 -25.17
CA ILE A 443 -23.15 14.74 -26.22
C ILE A 443 -23.47 13.39 -26.86
N PHE A 444 -24.69 12.92 -26.67
CA PHE A 444 -25.23 11.77 -27.36
C PHE A 444 -25.83 12.24 -28.68
N ALA A 445 -25.53 11.55 -29.79
CA ALA A 445 -26.18 11.85 -31.06
C ALA A 445 -26.53 10.57 -31.80
N SER A 446 -27.75 10.50 -32.33
CA SER A 446 -28.26 9.35 -33.07
C SER A 446 -29.05 9.78 -34.30
N GLY A 447 -28.98 8.97 -35.35
CA GLY A 447 -29.71 9.16 -36.61
C GLY A 447 -30.50 7.90 -36.94
N SER A 448 -31.71 8.05 -37.49
CA SER A 448 -32.45 6.92 -38.09
C SER A 448 -31.77 6.43 -39.37
N GLU A 449 -32.32 5.36 -39.98
CA GLU A 449 -31.95 4.96 -41.35
C GLU A 449 -32.09 6.15 -42.31
N GLY A 450 -31.19 6.23 -43.31
CA GLY A 450 -31.21 7.26 -44.34
C GLY A 450 -30.31 8.47 -44.09
N GLY A 451 -29.45 8.41 -43.07
CA GLY A 451 -28.43 9.41 -42.85
C GLY A 451 -27.49 9.07 -41.70
N THR A 452 -26.45 9.88 -41.54
CA THR A 452 -25.41 9.75 -40.52
C THR A 452 -25.30 11.01 -39.68
N VAL A 453 -25.14 10.84 -38.36
CA VAL A 453 -24.86 11.93 -37.43
C VAL A 453 -23.42 11.77 -36.88
N LYS A 454 -22.64 12.86 -36.83
CA LYS A 454 -21.24 12.87 -36.36
C LYS A 454 -21.01 14.00 -35.35
N GLY A 455 -20.04 13.83 -34.46
CA GLY A 455 -19.68 14.84 -33.45
C GLY A 455 -20.17 14.53 -32.03
N ALA A 456 -20.81 13.37 -31.82
CA ALA A 456 -21.09 12.86 -30.47
C ALA A 456 -19.79 12.56 -29.71
N GLY A 457 -19.81 12.72 -28.39
CA GLY A 457 -18.66 12.47 -27.52
C GLY A 457 -18.57 13.45 -26.36
N LYS A 458 -17.40 13.46 -25.69
CA LYS A 458 -17.12 14.38 -24.59
C LYS A 458 -16.75 15.76 -25.09
N VAL A 459 -17.30 16.78 -24.46
CA VAL A 459 -17.08 18.20 -24.76
C VAL A 459 -16.75 18.94 -23.46
N LEU A 460 -15.83 19.89 -23.50
CA LEU A 460 -15.47 20.70 -22.34
C LEU A 460 -16.66 21.59 -21.92
N ARG A 461 -16.90 21.69 -20.61
CA ARG A 461 -17.93 22.59 -20.07
C ARG A 461 -17.68 24.03 -20.52
N GLY A 462 -18.75 24.72 -20.94
CA GLY A 462 -18.71 26.10 -21.42
C GLY A 462 -18.31 26.26 -22.89
N THR A 463 -18.08 25.16 -23.62
CA THR A 463 -17.75 25.19 -25.05
C THR A 463 -18.94 24.80 -25.92
N ASP A 464 -18.92 25.24 -27.18
CA ASP A 464 -19.93 24.86 -28.17
C ASP A 464 -19.64 23.45 -28.73
N ALA A 465 -20.66 22.61 -28.83
CA ALA A 465 -20.59 21.30 -29.48
C ALA A 465 -21.33 21.30 -30.81
N ARG A 466 -20.59 21.11 -31.91
CA ARG A 466 -21.16 20.99 -33.26
C ARG A 466 -21.45 19.53 -33.60
N ILE A 467 -22.70 19.24 -33.89
CA ILE A 467 -23.16 17.94 -34.39
C ILE A 467 -23.44 18.05 -35.88
N GLN A 468 -22.71 17.29 -36.70
CA GLN A 468 -22.89 17.24 -38.14
C GLN A 468 -23.97 16.23 -38.50
N VAL A 469 -24.89 16.63 -39.38
CA VAL A 469 -26.02 15.82 -39.84
C VAL A 469 -25.93 15.65 -41.34
N ILE A 470 -25.77 14.42 -41.80
CA ILE A 470 -25.49 14.09 -43.21
C ILE A 470 -26.58 13.12 -43.71
N PRO A 471 -27.63 13.60 -44.40
CA PRO A 471 -28.56 12.72 -45.09
C PRO A 471 -27.84 11.90 -46.18
N ASP A 472 -28.27 10.65 -46.38
CA ASP A 472 -27.82 9.84 -47.50
C ASP A 472 -28.39 10.36 -48.83
N GLU A 473 -27.84 9.92 -49.96
CA GLU A 473 -28.34 10.32 -51.27
C GLU A 473 -29.82 9.92 -51.45
N GLY A 474 -30.66 10.89 -51.84
CA GLY A 474 -32.11 10.70 -51.95
C GLY A 474 -32.88 10.79 -50.62
N TRP A 475 -32.22 11.24 -49.53
CA TRP A 475 -32.83 11.47 -48.23
C TRP A 475 -32.70 12.93 -47.80
N LYS A 476 -33.60 13.38 -46.92
CA LYS A 476 -33.58 14.67 -46.24
C LYS A 476 -33.89 14.49 -44.76
N VAL A 477 -33.52 15.46 -43.94
CA VAL A 477 -33.92 15.49 -42.52
C VAL A 477 -35.44 15.64 -42.44
N ALA A 478 -36.10 14.72 -41.72
CA ALA A 478 -37.53 14.74 -41.45
C ALA A 478 -37.83 15.50 -40.15
N SER A 479 -37.13 15.12 -39.07
CA SER A 479 -37.20 15.82 -37.78
C SER A 479 -35.86 15.75 -37.04
N ALA A 480 -35.66 16.66 -36.11
CA ALA A 480 -34.59 16.59 -35.13
C ALA A 480 -35.10 17.01 -33.75
N GLU A 481 -34.63 16.32 -32.72
CA GLU A 481 -34.97 16.60 -31.33
C GLU A 481 -33.67 16.72 -30.52
N ALA A 482 -33.46 17.88 -29.89
CA ALA A 482 -32.41 18.10 -28.92
C ALA A 482 -33.02 18.01 -27.51
N ASP A 483 -32.54 17.08 -26.68
CA ASP A 483 -33.07 16.84 -25.33
C ASP A 483 -34.58 16.61 -25.27
N GLY A 484 -35.11 15.93 -26.30
CA GLY A 484 -36.54 15.66 -26.47
C GLY A 484 -37.36 16.87 -26.96
N ILE A 485 -36.71 18.01 -27.23
CA ILE A 485 -37.35 19.21 -27.76
C ILE A 485 -37.09 19.30 -29.26
N SER A 486 -38.14 19.49 -30.06
CA SER A 486 -38.00 19.62 -31.51
C SER A 486 -37.18 20.86 -31.89
N VAL A 487 -36.19 20.68 -32.77
CA VAL A 487 -35.26 21.71 -33.25
C VAL A 487 -35.08 21.67 -34.77
N SER A 488 -34.57 22.76 -35.35
CA SER A 488 -34.15 22.82 -36.75
C SER A 488 -32.68 22.46 -36.90
N VAL A 489 -32.36 21.69 -37.95
CA VAL A 489 -30.98 21.45 -38.42
C VAL A 489 -30.70 22.42 -39.57
N GLU A 490 -29.68 23.25 -39.42
CA GLU A 490 -29.31 24.27 -40.41
C GLU A 490 -27.91 23.98 -40.96
N ASN A 491 -27.72 24.15 -42.27
CA ASN A 491 -26.41 23.95 -42.91
C ASN A 491 -25.77 22.58 -42.58
N ASN A 492 -26.58 21.52 -42.56
CA ASN A 492 -26.16 20.14 -42.24
C ASN A 492 -25.51 20.02 -40.84
N ALA A 493 -25.90 20.85 -39.88
CA ALA A 493 -25.43 20.77 -38.51
C ALA A 493 -26.44 21.28 -37.48
N TYR A 494 -26.27 20.83 -36.25
CA TYR A 494 -26.87 21.39 -35.05
C TYR A 494 -25.75 21.80 -34.08
N MET A 495 -25.96 22.87 -33.31
CA MET A 495 -24.97 23.40 -32.38
C MET A 495 -25.56 23.47 -30.97
N PHE A 496 -25.04 22.68 -30.05
CA PHE A 496 -25.20 22.96 -28.63
C PHE A 496 -24.25 24.09 -28.28
N ARG A 497 -24.76 25.20 -27.75
CA ARG A 497 -23.93 26.33 -27.34
C ARG A 497 -23.71 26.28 -25.84
N ASP A 498 -22.52 26.69 -25.39
CA ASP A 498 -22.21 26.82 -23.96
C ASP A 498 -22.64 25.59 -23.14
N VAL A 499 -22.10 24.41 -23.50
CA VAL A 499 -22.51 23.11 -22.93
C VAL A 499 -22.20 23.08 -21.43
N LYS A 500 -23.24 22.91 -20.59
CA LYS A 500 -23.13 22.88 -19.12
C LYS A 500 -23.64 21.59 -18.47
N GLU A 501 -24.22 20.72 -19.28
CA GLU A 501 -24.74 19.41 -18.89
C GLU A 501 -24.66 18.46 -20.08
N ASP A 502 -24.96 17.20 -19.84
CA ASP A 502 -25.03 16.20 -20.91
C ASP A 502 -26.24 16.52 -21.81
N HIS A 503 -26.04 16.40 -23.13
CA HIS A 503 -27.09 16.66 -24.11
C HIS A 503 -27.28 15.49 -25.07
N SER A 504 -28.42 15.45 -25.72
CA SER A 504 -28.80 14.43 -26.69
C SER A 504 -29.38 15.06 -27.96
N LEU A 505 -28.96 14.59 -29.14
CA LEU A 505 -29.57 14.93 -30.43
C LEU A 505 -30.05 13.66 -31.13
N THR A 506 -31.34 13.59 -31.42
CA THR A 506 -31.93 12.51 -32.24
C THR A 506 -32.42 13.09 -33.55
N VAL A 507 -31.98 12.53 -34.67
CA VAL A 507 -32.35 12.97 -36.02
C VAL A 507 -33.07 11.85 -36.76
N THR A 508 -34.18 12.15 -37.41
CA THR A 508 -34.86 11.24 -38.32
C THR A 508 -34.74 11.72 -39.76
N PHE A 509 -34.62 10.78 -40.68
CA PHE A 509 -34.50 11.04 -42.11
C PHE A 509 -35.69 10.44 -42.86
N GLU A 510 -36.08 11.10 -43.95
CA GLU A 510 -37.10 10.61 -44.88
C GLU A 510 -36.61 10.72 -46.33
N LYS A 511 -37.08 9.84 -47.21
CA LYS A 511 -36.74 9.90 -48.62
C LYS A 511 -37.29 11.17 -49.25
N THR A 512 -36.48 11.83 -50.07
CA THR A 512 -36.93 12.92 -50.92
C THR A 512 -37.82 12.29 -52.01
N GLY A 513 -39.14 12.44 -51.91
CA GLY A 513 -40.06 11.87 -52.89
C GLY A 513 -39.69 12.31 -54.31
N ASP A 514 -39.71 11.36 -55.26
CA ASP A 514 -39.54 11.66 -56.69
C ASP A 514 -40.51 12.77 -57.07
N ALA A 515 -39.99 13.97 -57.36
CA ALA A 515 -40.75 14.97 -58.07
C ALA A 515 -41.06 14.37 -59.44
N GLY A 516 -42.31 13.95 -59.63
CA GLY A 516 -42.77 13.24 -60.82
C GLY A 516 -42.27 13.90 -62.10
N ALA A 517 -41.59 13.12 -62.94
CA ALA A 517 -41.33 13.49 -64.31
C ALA A 517 -42.68 13.66 -65.05
N PRO A 518 -42.86 14.69 -65.90
CA PRO A 518 -44.08 14.85 -66.67
C PRO A 518 -44.23 13.69 -67.65
N GLY A 519 -45.43 13.11 -67.69
CA GLY A 519 -45.74 12.00 -68.58
C GLY A 519 -45.59 12.35 -70.06
N THR A 520 -45.19 11.36 -70.85
CA THR A 520 -45.40 11.33 -72.30
C THR A 520 -45.84 9.93 -72.71
N GLU A 521 -46.98 9.90 -73.39
CA GLU A 521 -47.61 8.76 -74.05
C GLU A 521 -46.77 8.18 -75.21
N ASP A 522 -47.00 6.88 -75.44
CA ASP A 522 -47.07 6.12 -76.70
C ASP A 522 -45.95 6.15 -77.77
N GLY A 523 -45.51 4.95 -78.15
CA GLY A 523 -44.83 4.70 -79.41
C GLY A 523 -44.21 3.30 -79.57
N VAL A 524 -44.83 2.45 -80.37
CA VAL A 524 -44.52 1.04 -80.62
C VAL A 524 -43.44 0.82 -81.72
N SER A 525 -42.68 -0.28 -81.55
CA SER A 525 -41.99 -1.15 -82.54
C SER A 525 -40.59 -0.85 -83.06
N GLY A 526 -39.75 -1.90 -83.09
CA GLY A 526 -38.59 -2.01 -84.00
C GLY A 526 -37.35 -2.74 -83.46
N LYS A 527 -37.37 -4.08 -83.39
CA LYS A 527 -36.14 -4.93 -83.50
C LYS A 527 -35.85 -5.13 -85.01
N PRO A 528 -34.69 -5.66 -85.50
CA PRO A 528 -33.56 -6.31 -84.81
C PRO A 528 -32.14 -6.00 -85.38
N ALA A 529 -31.06 -6.56 -84.79
CA ALA A 529 -30.06 -7.41 -85.49
C ALA A 529 -28.86 -7.81 -84.59
N PHE A 530 -28.44 -9.07 -84.76
CA PHE A 530 -27.34 -9.80 -84.12
C PHE A 530 -25.95 -9.44 -84.68
N GLY A 531 -24.88 -9.67 -83.89
CA GLY A 531 -23.50 -9.69 -84.41
C GLY A 531 -22.40 -9.93 -83.36
N ALA A 532 -22.07 -11.21 -83.15
CA ALA A 532 -21.12 -11.85 -82.22
C ALA A 532 -19.72 -11.24 -81.98
N GLY A 533 -19.19 -11.51 -80.77
CA GLY A 533 -17.75 -11.51 -80.45
C GLY A 533 -17.43 -11.94 -78.99
N LYS A 534 -17.14 -13.24 -78.78
CA LYS A 534 -16.52 -13.89 -77.59
C LYS A 534 -15.24 -13.17 -77.12
N ALA A 535 -14.64 -13.27 -75.92
CA ALA A 535 -14.72 -14.02 -74.65
C ALA A 535 -13.89 -13.16 -73.64
N ALA A 536 -14.01 -13.20 -72.31
CA ALA A 536 -13.73 -14.35 -71.45
C ALA A 536 -14.27 -14.14 -70.02
N GLN A 537 -14.75 -15.26 -69.45
CA GLN A 537 -14.96 -15.56 -68.04
C GLN A 537 -13.64 -15.37 -67.25
N THR A 538 -13.65 -15.03 -65.97
CA THR A 538 -14.10 -15.83 -64.81
C THR A 538 -14.66 -14.89 -63.74
N GLY A 539 -15.86 -15.07 -63.18
CA GLY A 539 -16.39 -16.24 -62.47
C GLY A 539 -16.42 -15.88 -60.97
N ASP A 540 -17.54 -15.34 -60.45
CA ASP A 540 -18.62 -16.06 -59.71
C ASP A 540 -18.10 -16.62 -58.36
N GLU A 541 -18.75 -16.50 -57.20
CA GLU A 541 -20.14 -16.35 -56.75
C GLU A 541 -20.09 -15.63 -55.38
N GLY A 542 -21.11 -15.02 -54.77
CA GLY A 542 -22.47 -15.46 -54.52
C GLY A 542 -22.94 -14.73 -53.25
N ARG A 543 -24.15 -14.18 -53.26
CA ARG A 543 -24.75 -13.32 -52.23
C ARG A 543 -25.32 -14.13 -51.02
N PRO A 544 -26.22 -13.55 -50.21
CA PRO A 544 -26.07 -13.10 -48.82
C PRO A 544 -26.70 -14.11 -47.83
N LEU A 545 -26.74 -13.82 -46.52
CA LEU A 545 -27.92 -14.06 -45.67
C LEU A 545 -27.69 -13.56 -44.23
N LEU A 546 -28.65 -12.76 -43.81
CA LEU A 546 -28.95 -12.29 -42.47
C LEU A 546 -29.77 -13.39 -41.78
N TRP A 547 -29.50 -13.74 -40.51
CA TRP A 547 -30.47 -13.96 -39.41
C TRP A 547 -29.82 -14.61 -38.17
N SER A 548 -30.10 -13.95 -37.05
CA SER A 548 -30.01 -14.22 -35.62
C SER A 548 -30.03 -15.68 -35.13
N PHE A 549 -29.34 -16.00 -34.03
CA PHE A 549 -29.94 -16.41 -32.74
C PHE A 549 -28.88 -16.68 -31.63
N LEU A 550 -29.37 -16.65 -30.40
CA LEU A 550 -28.78 -16.49 -29.07
C LEU A 550 -27.87 -17.62 -28.49
N LEU A 551 -26.98 -17.17 -27.59
CA LEU A 551 -26.48 -17.69 -26.28
C LEU A 551 -25.81 -19.07 -26.07
N LEU A 552 -24.80 -18.97 -25.19
CA LEU A 552 -24.27 -19.94 -24.20
C LEU A 552 -23.37 -21.09 -24.68
N ALA A 553 -22.09 -21.07 -24.29
CA ALA A 553 -21.60 -21.75 -23.09
C ALA A 553 -20.06 -21.74 -23.03
N ALA A 554 -19.55 -21.99 -21.83
CA ALA A 554 -18.21 -21.73 -21.34
C ALA A 554 -17.11 -22.74 -21.77
N SER A 555 -15.88 -22.35 -21.39
CA SER A 555 -14.69 -23.16 -21.09
C SER A 555 -13.79 -23.63 -22.24
N ALA A 556 -12.57 -23.06 -22.27
CA ALA A 556 -11.33 -23.84 -22.34
C ALA A 556 -10.11 -23.00 -21.91
N VAL A 557 -9.68 -23.21 -20.67
CA VAL A 557 -8.31 -22.93 -20.18
C VAL A 557 -7.43 -24.14 -20.52
N LEU A 558 -6.15 -23.88 -20.83
CA LEU A 558 -4.95 -24.73 -20.97
C LEU A 558 -4.29 -24.51 -22.35
N LYS A 559 -3.00 -24.22 -22.54
CA LYS A 559 -1.78 -24.40 -21.74
C LYS A 559 -0.67 -23.56 -22.38
N ARG A 560 0.16 -22.88 -21.58
CA ARG A 560 1.61 -22.94 -21.76
C ARG A 560 2.31 -22.86 -20.41
N PHE A 561 2.73 -24.05 -19.98
CA PHE A 561 3.70 -24.33 -18.91
C PHE A 561 5.03 -23.61 -19.26
N LEU A 562 5.69 -22.92 -18.32
CA LEU A 562 6.55 -23.45 -17.21
C LEU A 562 7.74 -24.26 -17.75
N PRO A 563 8.92 -24.24 -17.10
CA PRO A 563 9.16 -24.13 -15.65
C PRO A 563 9.38 -22.73 -15.11
#